data_AF-A0A428PD76-F1
#
_entry.id   AF-A0A428PD76-F1
#
_cell.length_a   1.000
_cell.length_b   1.000
_cell.length_c   1.000
_cell.angle_alpha   90.00
_cell.angle_beta   90.00
_cell.angle_gamma   90.00
#
_symmetry.space_group_name_H-M   'P 1'
#
loop_
_entity.id
_entity.type
_entity.pdbx_description
1 polymer ?
#
loop_
_entity_poly.entity_id
_entity_poly.type
_entity_poly.pdbx_seq_one_letter_code
_entity_poly.pdbx_strand_id
1 'polypeptide(L)'
;MADCTRRYFLLHSIDLAVQQAGTTVAYNYIVFQSLNTVWRTLSDIALLCGCWLTLKRYETPKVTISIFEWIIAGTLWFLGLYKLGLQFALCFAWLDFVDLGKIDSIAAARSGFDVAFATIYFVATLFIACALCPESNEKFLAPREPFKHINDPQMNACKERYRQEGEMVAWASYCLLVRAFCEVIIVGQLDRAPGKLLKIYEAQDVCYTLFSFLFVFFIACSIPSSLERDSDPWELESKISARLAEEQRVADEALQVTLQNSLNEWPEQADKLFKERLATVTESGTKSAPVVSVVLDILRDQVQQEGSDERLVQGKLDHLTRMAQDIQDWVPVYKWDRRSDDENVAGGEES
;
A
#
# COMPACT_ATOMS: atom_id res chain seq x y z
N MET A 1 39.45 32.16 17.41
CA MET A 1 39.21 33.57 17.02
C MET A 1 40.06 34.04 15.85
N ALA A 2 41.34 33.64 15.72
CA ALA A 2 42.20 34.08 14.61
C ALA A 2 41.78 33.63 13.19
N ASP A 3 41.04 32.52 13.06
CA ASP A 3 40.55 32.03 11.76
C ASP A 3 39.37 32.83 11.19
N CYS A 4 38.57 33.45 12.06
CA CYS A 4 37.43 34.27 11.63
C CYS A 4 37.92 35.59 11.01
N THR A 5 38.94 36.20 11.61
CA THR A 5 39.57 37.43 11.11
C THR A 5 40.32 37.20 9.80
N ARG A 6 40.95 36.03 9.62
CA ARG A 6 41.59 35.67 8.33
C ARG A 6 40.59 35.49 7.20
N ARG A 7 39.46 34.81 7.45
CA ARG A 7 38.40 34.64 6.44
C ARG A 7 37.75 35.97 6.08
N TYR A 8 37.50 36.83 7.07
CA TYR A 8 36.94 38.16 6.85
C TYR A 8 37.90 39.05 6.04
N PHE A 9 39.20 39.00 6.35
CA PHE A 9 40.22 39.75 5.59
C PHE A 9 40.37 39.24 4.15
N LEU A 10 40.27 37.92 3.93
CA LEU A 10 40.33 37.32 2.59
C LEU A 10 39.10 37.70 1.77
N LEU A 11 37.89 37.62 2.34
CA LEU A 11 36.65 38.06 1.70
C LEU A 11 36.67 39.56 1.41
N HIS A 12 37.13 40.38 2.34
CA HIS A 12 37.22 41.83 2.17
C HIS A 12 38.27 42.23 1.13
N SER A 13 39.39 41.50 1.04
CA SER A 13 40.42 41.71 0.01
C SER A 13 39.94 41.30 -1.38
N ILE A 14 39.13 40.23 -1.47
CA ILE A 14 38.45 39.84 -2.71
C ILE A 14 37.43 40.91 -3.09
N ASP A 15 36.63 41.40 -2.14
CA ASP A 15 35.61 42.44 -2.39
C ASP A 15 36.24 43.76 -2.87
N LEU A 16 37.37 44.17 -2.28
CA LEU A 16 38.17 45.34 -2.72
C LEU A 16 38.84 45.14 -4.08
N ALA A 17 39.36 43.94 -4.36
CA ALA A 17 39.94 43.61 -5.66
C ALA A 17 38.86 43.55 -6.76
N VAL A 18 37.66 43.08 -6.42
CA VAL A 18 36.47 43.04 -7.28
C VAL A 18 35.95 44.45 -7.56
N GLN A 19 35.94 45.33 -6.56
CA GLN A 19 35.59 46.75 -6.72
C GLN A 19 36.61 47.51 -7.58
N GLN A 20 37.92 47.20 -7.47
CA GLN A 20 38.97 47.84 -8.26
C GLN A 20 39.09 47.30 -9.70
N ALA A 21 38.66 46.07 -9.97
CA ALA A 21 38.59 45.48 -11.32
C ALA A 21 37.24 45.74 -12.03
N GLY A 22 36.54 46.81 -11.63
CA GLY A 22 35.09 47.03 -11.63
C GLY A 22 34.25 46.94 -12.91
N THR A 23 34.71 46.31 -14.00
CA THR A 23 33.88 46.08 -15.20
C THR A 23 33.84 44.61 -15.63
N THR A 24 34.95 43.88 -15.54
CA THR A 24 35.02 42.46 -15.93
C THR A 24 34.50 41.51 -14.86
N VAL A 25 34.62 41.87 -13.57
CA VAL A 25 34.11 41.01 -12.49
C VAL A 25 32.59 41.11 -12.32
N ALA A 26 32.01 42.29 -12.59
CA ALA A 26 30.57 42.48 -12.59
C ALA A 26 29.88 41.56 -13.62
N TYR A 27 30.49 41.40 -14.82
CA TYR A 27 29.97 40.50 -15.85
C TYR A 27 29.95 39.04 -15.39
N ASN A 28 31.08 38.53 -14.89
CA ASN A 28 31.16 37.14 -14.41
C ASN A 28 30.21 36.88 -13.23
N TYR A 29 30.07 37.86 -12.33
CA TYR A 29 29.13 37.78 -11.22
C TYR A 29 27.68 37.74 -11.69
N ILE A 30 27.28 38.62 -12.62
CA ILE A 30 25.92 38.67 -13.18
C ILE A 30 25.59 37.37 -13.94
N VAL A 31 26.53 36.84 -14.73
CA VAL A 31 26.35 35.58 -15.45
C VAL A 31 26.24 34.41 -14.47
N PHE A 32 27.12 34.33 -13.47
CA PHE A 32 27.07 33.26 -12.46
C PHE A 32 25.78 33.31 -11.64
N GLN A 33 25.35 34.48 -11.20
CA GLN A 33 24.08 34.68 -10.50
C GLN A 33 22.89 34.26 -11.36
N SER A 34 22.92 34.57 -12.66
CA SER A 34 21.89 34.17 -13.61
C SER A 34 21.83 32.66 -13.80
N LEU A 35 22.97 32.00 -13.99
CA LEU A 35 23.05 30.55 -14.08
C LEU A 35 22.59 29.86 -12.79
N ASN A 36 22.95 30.40 -11.63
CA ASN A 36 22.50 29.85 -10.35
C ASN A 36 20.98 30.00 -10.19
N THR A 37 20.41 31.12 -10.63
CA THR A 37 18.95 31.33 -10.59
C THR A 37 18.21 30.38 -11.55
N VAL A 38 18.78 30.12 -12.73
CA VAL A 38 18.29 29.09 -13.67
C VAL A 38 18.26 27.73 -12.97
N TRP A 39 19.38 27.30 -12.39
CA TRP A 39 19.47 26.01 -11.74
C TRP A 39 18.47 25.87 -10.60
N ARG A 40 18.37 26.87 -9.73
CA ARG A 40 17.40 26.87 -8.63
C ARG A 40 15.96 26.75 -9.11
N THR A 41 15.57 27.57 -10.09
CA THR A 41 14.19 27.56 -10.60
C THR A 41 13.84 26.19 -11.21
N LEU A 42 14.76 25.59 -11.97
CA LEU A 42 14.58 24.26 -12.54
C LEU A 42 14.54 23.17 -11.47
N SER A 43 15.43 23.25 -10.47
CA SER A 43 15.43 22.34 -9.33
C SER A 43 14.11 22.41 -8.58
N ASP A 44 13.59 23.60 -8.29
CA ASP A 44 12.35 23.76 -7.54
C ASP A 44 11.15 23.12 -8.22
N ILE A 45 11.04 23.32 -9.54
CA ILE A 45 9.98 22.70 -10.35
C ILE A 45 10.16 21.17 -10.36
N ALA A 46 11.39 20.69 -10.56
CA ALA A 46 11.68 19.26 -10.58
C ALA A 46 11.41 18.58 -9.23
N LEU A 47 11.78 19.23 -8.12
CA LEU A 47 11.56 18.74 -6.77
C LEU A 47 10.07 18.67 -6.44
N LEU A 48 9.30 19.70 -6.81
CA LEU A 48 7.85 19.72 -6.61
C LEU A 48 7.16 18.61 -7.41
N CYS A 49 7.51 18.46 -8.69
CA CYS A 49 7.03 17.36 -9.53
C CYS A 49 7.43 15.99 -8.97
N GLY A 50 8.66 15.85 -8.47
CA GLY A 50 9.15 14.63 -7.85
C GLY A 50 8.35 14.25 -6.60
N CYS A 51 8.11 15.20 -5.69
CA CYS A 51 7.30 14.97 -4.49
C CYS A 51 5.86 14.56 -4.86
N TRP A 52 5.29 15.18 -5.88
CA TRP A 52 3.95 14.82 -6.39
C TRP A 52 3.91 13.41 -6.99
N LEU A 53 4.88 13.04 -7.82
CA LEU A 53 4.96 11.69 -8.41
C LEU A 53 5.14 10.62 -7.33
N THR A 54 5.94 10.92 -6.31
CA THR A 54 6.12 10.05 -5.14
C THR A 54 4.79 9.84 -4.40
N LEU A 55 4.02 10.91 -4.17
CA LEU A 55 2.65 10.80 -3.63
C LEU A 55 1.77 9.87 -4.49
N LYS A 56 1.79 10.05 -5.81
CA LYS A 56 1.00 9.21 -6.74
C LYS A 56 1.42 7.76 -6.79
N ARG A 57 2.71 7.47 -6.60
CA ARG A 57 3.23 6.10 -6.50
C ARG A 57 2.64 5.38 -5.28
N TYR A 58 2.43 6.08 -4.17
CA TYR A 58 1.77 5.51 -3.00
C TYR A 58 0.26 5.33 -3.21
N GLU A 59 -0.41 6.17 -4.00
CA GLU A 59 -1.84 6.01 -4.29
C GLU A 59 -2.15 4.89 -5.29
N THR A 60 -1.35 4.70 -6.34
CA THR A 60 -1.74 3.80 -7.44
C THR A 60 -0.54 3.08 -8.06
N PRO A 61 -0.66 1.79 -8.42
CA PRO A 61 0.41 1.03 -9.10
C PRO A 61 0.69 1.56 -10.50
N LYS A 62 -0.31 2.18 -11.14
CA LYS A 62 -0.16 2.88 -12.42
C LYS A 62 -0.29 4.37 -12.15
N VAL A 63 0.84 5.07 -12.19
CA VAL A 63 0.89 6.53 -12.12
C VAL A 63 0.12 7.09 -13.31
N THR A 64 -1.16 7.37 -13.10
CA THR A 64 -2.03 8.01 -14.07
C THR A 64 -2.07 9.48 -13.68
N ILE A 65 -1.32 10.29 -14.42
CA ILE A 65 -1.22 11.73 -14.17
C ILE A 65 -2.51 12.37 -14.69
N SER A 66 -3.24 13.05 -13.82
CA SER A 66 -4.46 13.78 -14.20
C SER A 66 -4.13 14.97 -15.10
N ILE A 67 -5.07 15.36 -15.98
CA ILE A 67 -4.94 16.57 -16.81
C ILE A 67 -4.71 17.81 -15.93
N PHE A 68 -5.34 17.87 -14.76
CA PHE A 68 -5.17 19.00 -13.83
C PHE A 68 -3.73 19.11 -13.31
N GLU A 69 -3.06 17.98 -13.07
CA GLU A 69 -1.66 17.93 -12.61
C GLU A 69 -0.71 18.40 -13.71
N TRP A 70 -0.98 18.02 -14.96
CA TRP A 70 -0.28 18.54 -16.13
C TRP A 70 -0.44 20.06 -16.29
N ILE A 71 -1.62 20.59 -16.00
CA ILE A 71 -1.86 22.04 -16.04
C ILE A 71 -1.03 22.75 -14.96
N ILE A 72 -1.00 22.23 -13.73
CA ILE A 72 -0.20 22.83 -12.64
C ILE A 72 1.30 22.78 -12.98
N ALA A 73 1.82 21.62 -13.38
CA ALA A 73 3.21 21.45 -13.77
C ALA A 73 3.56 22.35 -14.97
N GLY A 74 2.71 22.37 -15.99
CA GLY A 74 2.86 23.25 -17.16
C GLY A 74 2.85 24.72 -16.79
N THR A 75 1.99 25.14 -15.85
CA THR A 75 1.94 26.52 -15.34
C THR A 75 3.23 26.89 -14.61
N LEU A 76 3.75 26.00 -13.77
CA LEU A 76 5.03 26.22 -13.07
C LEU A 76 6.22 26.29 -14.03
N TRP A 77 6.27 25.40 -15.02
CA TRP A 77 7.27 25.43 -16.09
C TRP A 77 7.20 26.72 -16.89
N PHE A 78 6.00 27.14 -17.29
CA PHE A 78 5.80 28.40 -18.01
C PHE A 78 6.26 29.60 -17.19
N LEU A 79 5.84 29.71 -15.93
CA LEU A 79 6.23 30.81 -15.05
C LEU A 79 7.74 30.82 -14.77
N GLY A 80 8.33 29.63 -14.56
CA GLY A 80 9.77 29.47 -14.38
C GLY A 80 10.54 29.94 -15.60
N LEU A 81 10.21 29.42 -16.79
CA LEU A 81 10.87 29.83 -18.05
C LEU A 81 10.67 31.32 -18.34
N TYR A 82 9.48 31.87 -18.07
CA TYR A 82 9.20 33.28 -18.27
C TYR A 82 10.03 34.17 -17.32
N LYS A 83 10.13 33.78 -16.04
CA LYS A 83 11.01 34.42 -15.06
C LYS A 83 12.46 34.41 -15.53
N LEU A 84 12.95 33.30 -16.05
CA LEU A 84 14.30 33.20 -16.62
C LEU A 84 14.48 34.11 -17.83
N GLY A 85 13.49 34.16 -18.72
CA GLY A 85 13.48 35.06 -19.87
C GLY A 85 13.60 36.54 -19.45
N LEU A 86 12.83 36.97 -18.45
CA LEU A 86 12.91 38.32 -17.89
C LEU A 86 14.26 38.60 -17.22
N GLN A 87 14.85 37.60 -16.56
CA GLN A 87 16.17 37.73 -15.95
C GLN A 87 17.25 37.93 -17.01
N PHE A 88 17.26 37.12 -18.07
CA PHE A 88 18.17 37.32 -19.19
C PHE A 88 17.94 38.67 -19.87
N ALA A 89 16.68 39.07 -20.10
CA ALA A 89 16.35 40.37 -20.68
C ALA A 89 16.87 41.54 -19.82
N LEU A 90 16.74 41.45 -18.49
CA LEU A 90 17.28 42.45 -17.57
C LEU A 90 18.81 42.47 -17.63
N CYS A 91 19.47 41.31 -17.63
CA CYS A 91 20.93 41.22 -17.75
C CYS A 91 21.43 41.83 -19.07
N PHE A 92 20.76 41.54 -20.20
CA PHE A 92 21.11 42.14 -21.48
C PHE A 92 20.84 43.65 -21.52
N ALA A 93 19.74 44.13 -20.94
CA ALA A 93 19.45 45.56 -20.86
C ALA A 93 20.50 46.35 -20.05
N TRP A 94 21.04 45.73 -18.99
CA TRP A 94 22.16 46.28 -18.22
C TRP A 94 23.48 46.32 -19.01
N LEU A 95 23.71 45.33 -19.89
CA LEU A 95 24.92 45.26 -20.71
C LEU A 95 24.89 46.22 -21.91
N ASP A 96 23.72 46.50 -22.44
CA ASP A 96 23.51 47.29 -23.65
C ASP A 96 23.38 48.82 -23.35
N PHE A 97 23.73 49.25 -22.13
CA PHE A 97 23.66 50.66 -21.67
C PHE A 97 22.32 51.35 -21.99
N VAL A 98 21.23 50.60 -21.85
CA VAL A 98 19.89 51.04 -22.26
C VAL A 98 19.29 52.02 -21.24
N ASP A 99 18.43 52.92 -21.74
CA ASP A 99 17.61 53.87 -21.01
C ASP A 99 17.09 53.34 -19.65
N LEU A 100 17.36 54.09 -18.57
CA LEU A 100 17.00 53.75 -17.19
C LEU A 100 15.51 53.43 -17.02
N GLY A 101 14.64 54.11 -17.78
CA GLY A 101 13.20 53.84 -17.75
C GLY A 101 12.82 52.43 -18.24
N LYS A 102 13.55 51.88 -19.22
CA LYS A 102 13.34 50.50 -19.68
C LYS A 102 13.81 49.50 -18.62
N ILE A 103 14.94 49.75 -17.98
CA ILE A 103 15.46 48.91 -16.90
C ILE A 103 14.46 48.85 -15.74
N ASP A 104 13.90 49.98 -15.32
CA ASP A 104 12.89 50.05 -14.27
C ASP A 104 11.60 49.31 -14.64
N SER A 105 11.15 49.43 -15.89
CA SER A 105 9.96 48.72 -16.36
C SER A 105 10.14 47.19 -16.36
N ILE A 106 11.32 46.70 -16.77
CA ILE A 106 11.65 45.26 -16.76
C ILE A 106 11.81 44.77 -15.33
N ALA A 107 12.44 45.56 -14.46
CA ALA A 107 12.60 45.25 -13.04
C ALA A 107 11.24 45.16 -12.32
N ALA A 108 10.31 46.08 -12.60
CA ALA A 108 8.95 46.06 -12.07
C ALA A 108 8.16 44.83 -12.56
N ALA A 109 8.27 44.48 -13.85
CA ALA A 109 7.64 43.29 -14.40
C ALA A 109 8.18 42.01 -13.74
N ARG A 110 9.51 41.85 -13.69
CA ARG A 110 10.18 40.74 -13.00
C ARG A 110 9.74 40.63 -11.55
N SER A 111 9.67 41.76 -10.88
CA SER A 111 9.24 41.86 -9.49
C SER A 111 7.85 41.24 -9.28
N GLY A 112 6.88 41.53 -10.17
CA GLY A 112 5.55 40.93 -10.12
C GLY A 112 5.55 39.42 -10.38
N PHE A 113 6.33 38.94 -11.35
CA PHE A 113 6.45 37.51 -11.65
C PHE A 113 7.13 36.72 -10.52
N ASP A 114 8.11 37.30 -9.83
CA ASP A 114 8.74 36.67 -8.68
C ASP A 114 7.73 36.43 -7.55
N VAL A 115 6.83 37.39 -7.29
CA VAL A 115 5.73 37.22 -6.32
C VAL A 115 4.79 36.11 -6.77
N ALA A 116 4.35 36.17 -8.03
CA ALA A 116 3.38 35.21 -8.57
C ALA A 116 3.93 33.78 -8.53
N PHE A 117 5.18 33.58 -8.97
CA PHE A 117 5.86 32.30 -8.92
C PHE A 117 5.99 31.79 -7.48
N ALA A 118 6.52 32.60 -6.56
CA ALA A 118 6.69 32.20 -5.17
C ALA A 118 5.35 31.85 -4.50
N THR A 119 4.29 32.59 -4.82
CA THR A 119 2.94 32.34 -4.30
C THR A 119 2.36 31.03 -4.82
N ILE A 120 2.43 30.80 -6.14
CA ILE A 120 1.92 29.55 -6.75
C ILE A 120 2.74 28.35 -6.26
N TYR A 121 4.05 28.49 -6.16
CA TYR A 121 4.95 27.47 -5.62
C TYR A 121 4.61 27.13 -4.16
N PHE A 122 4.36 28.14 -3.32
CA PHE A 122 3.91 27.95 -1.95
C PHE A 122 2.57 27.22 -1.87
N VAL A 123 1.58 27.65 -2.66
CA VAL A 123 0.26 27.00 -2.70
C VAL A 123 0.39 25.53 -3.14
N ALA A 124 1.17 25.24 -4.18
CA ALA A 124 1.38 23.87 -4.64
C ALA A 124 2.09 23.01 -3.59
N THR A 125 3.11 23.55 -2.92
CA THR A 125 3.81 22.87 -1.84
C THR A 125 2.90 22.62 -0.63
N LEU A 126 2.02 23.56 -0.31
CA LEU A 126 1.02 23.42 0.75
C LEU A 126 0.06 22.28 0.43
N PHE A 127 -0.44 22.19 -0.81
CA PHE A 127 -1.29 21.06 -1.22
C PHE A 127 -0.57 19.71 -1.08
N ILE A 128 0.70 19.63 -1.49
CA ILE A 128 1.51 18.42 -1.34
C ILE A 128 1.69 18.05 0.14
N ALA A 129 2.08 19.02 0.98
CA ALA A 129 2.29 18.79 2.40
C ALA A 129 0.99 18.38 3.13
N CYS A 130 -0.15 18.98 2.77
CA CYS A 130 -1.45 18.57 3.30
C CYS A 130 -1.85 17.15 2.85
N ALA A 131 -1.56 16.78 1.60
CA ALA A 131 -1.84 15.44 1.09
C ALA A 131 -0.97 14.37 1.76
N LEU A 132 0.26 14.72 2.18
CA LEU A 132 1.20 13.84 2.89
C LEU A 132 1.05 13.89 4.42
N CYS A 133 0.07 14.62 4.95
CA CYS A 133 -0.05 14.83 6.40
C CYS A 133 -0.35 13.49 7.12
N PRO A 134 0.22 13.24 8.32
CA PRO A 134 0.26 11.91 8.95
C PRO A 134 -1.11 11.28 9.27
N GLU A 135 -2.18 12.06 9.42
CA GLU A 135 -3.54 11.50 9.59
C GLU A 135 -4.03 10.77 8.32
N SER A 136 -3.41 11.04 7.17
CA SER A 136 -3.65 10.30 5.93
C SER A 136 -2.85 9.00 5.83
N ASN A 137 -1.85 8.76 6.71
CA ASN A 137 -1.01 7.56 6.65
C ASN A 137 -1.79 6.27 6.86
N GLU A 138 -2.86 6.28 7.66
CA GLU A 138 -3.75 5.12 7.78
C GLU A 138 -4.57 4.86 6.50
N LYS A 139 -4.72 5.83 5.59
CA LYS A 139 -5.39 5.60 4.29
C LYS A 139 -4.40 5.34 3.15
N PHE A 140 -3.21 5.94 3.22
CA PHE A 140 -2.16 5.82 2.21
C PHE A 140 -1.32 4.54 2.37
N LEU A 141 -1.20 4.02 3.59
CA LEU A 141 -0.38 2.84 3.91
C LEU A 141 -1.19 1.68 4.52
N ALA A 142 -2.49 1.84 4.76
CA ALA A 142 -3.30 0.69 5.14
C ALA A 142 -3.40 -0.29 3.96
N PRO A 143 -3.29 -1.60 4.23
CA PRO A 143 -3.52 -2.62 3.22
C PRO A 143 -4.90 -2.38 2.58
N ARG A 144 -4.92 -2.17 1.26
CA ARG A 144 -6.16 -2.12 0.49
C ARG A 144 -6.89 -3.45 0.64
N GLU A 145 -8.21 -3.39 0.81
CA GLU A 145 -9.02 -4.60 0.70
C GLU A 145 -8.84 -5.17 -0.71
N PRO A 146 -8.60 -6.49 -0.85
CA PRO A 146 -8.94 -7.57 0.10
C PRO A 146 -7.84 -8.02 1.10
N PHE A 147 -6.67 -7.39 1.15
CA PHE A 147 -5.47 -8.01 1.76
C PHE A 147 -5.15 -7.58 3.19
N LYS A 148 -6.13 -6.99 3.89
CA LYS A 148 -6.03 -6.60 5.30
C LYS A 148 -5.66 -7.76 6.22
N HIS A 149 -5.90 -8.99 5.78
CA HIS A 149 -5.76 -10.23 6.54
C HIS A 149 -4.45 -11.00 6.28
N ILE A 150 -3.63 -10.59 5.31
CA ILE A 150 -2.37 -11.29 5.01
C ILE A 150 -1.31 -10.89 6.04
N ASN A 151 -1.04 -11.81 6.97
CA ASN A 151 -0.03 -11.65 8.02
C ASN A 151 1.30 -12.32 7.60
N ASP A 152 1.84 -11.90 6.45
CA ASP A 152 3.12 -12.41 5.94
C ASP A 152 4.29 -11.53 6.45
N PRO A 153 5.35 -12.13 7.03
CA PRO A 153 6.48 -11.37 7.58
C PRO A 153 7.24 -10.55 6.52
N GLN A 154 7.32 -11.02 5.27
CA GLN A 154 7.95 -10.26 4.18
C GLN A 154 7.11 -9.05 3.79
N MET A 155 5.78 -9.21 3.77
CA MET A 155 4.85 -8.11 3.54
C MET A 155 4.91 -7.07 4.67
N ASN A 156 5.01 -7.51 5.93
CA ASN A 156 5.13 -6.60 7.08
C ASN A 156 6.44 -5.80 7.05
N ALA A 157 7.57 -6.44 6.71
CA ALA A 157 8.85 -5.75 6.53
C ALA A 157 8.80 -4.73 5.38
N CYS A 158 8.16 -5.10 4.26
CA CYS A 158 7.95 -4.19 3.13
C CYS A 158 7.10 -2.97 3.54
N LYS A 159 5.98 -3.19 4.24
CA LYS A 159 5.11 -2.12 4.75
C LYS A 159 5.84 -1.16 5.67
N GLU A 160 6.61 -1.68 6.63
CA GLU A 160 7.34 -0.83 7.58
C GLU A 160 8.40 0.03 6.87
N ARG A 161 9.08 -0.50 5.86
CA ARG A 161 9.99 0.30 5.03
C ARG A 161 9.25 1.40 4.27
N TYR A 162 8.15 1.06 3.59
CA TYR A 162 7.35 2.05 2.86
C TYR A 162 6.79 3.14 3.77
N ARG A 163 6.46 2.80 5.03
CA ARG A 163 6.08 3.75 6.07
C ARG A 163 7.22 4.71 6.40
N GLN A 164 8.43 4.19 6.63
CA GLN A 164 9.61 5.01 6.91
C GLN A 164 9.96 5.92 5.73
N GLU A 165 9.92 5.41 4.49
CA GLU A 165 10.13 6.22 3.28
C GLU A 165 9.08 7.33 3.16
N GLY A 166 7.80 7.02 3.39
CA GLY A 166 6.70 7.98 3.39
C GLY A 166 6.86 9.07 4.45
N GLU A 167 7.28 8.71 5.67
CA GLU A 167 7.59 9.66 6.73
C GLU A 167 8.72 10.62 6.32
N MET A 168 9.78 10.11 5.69
CA MET A 168 10.89 10.94 5.20
C MET A 168 10.45 11.90 4.08
N VAL A 169 9.59 11.44 3.16
CA VAL A 169 9.00 12.30 2.11
C VAL A 169 8.10 13.38 2.70
N ALA A 170 7.34 13.07 3.75
CA ALA A 170 6.53 14.05 4.46
C ALA A 170 7.40 15.14 5.11
N TRP A 171 8.51 14.75 5.76
CA TRP A 171 9.49 15.71 6.30
C TRP A 171 10.15 16.56 5.21
N ALA A 172 10.55 15.95 4.09
CA ALA A 172 11.09 16.68 2.95
C ALA A 172 10.09 17.72 2.41
N SER A 173 8.81 17.33 2.29
CA SER A 173 7.73 18.21 1.84
C SER A 173 7.46 19.34 2.84
N TYR A 174 7.56 19.08 4.13
CA TYR A 174 7.49 20.11 5.17
C TYR A 174 8.64 21.12 5.06
N CYS A 175 9.87 20.65 4.82
CA CYS A 175 11.01 21.54 4.56
C CYS A 175 10.79 22.43 3.34
N LEU A 176 10.26 21.87 2.24
CA LEU A 176 9.88 22.65 1.06
C LEU A 176 8.81 23.68 1.40
N LEU A 177 7.81 23.32 2.21
CA LEU A 177 6.72 24.22 2.58
C LEU A 177 7.24 25.42 3.37
N VAL A 178 8.08 25.18 4.38
CA VAL A 178 8.69 26.25 5.18
C VAL A 178 9.57 27.13 4.29
N ARG A 179 10.35 26.52 3.39
CA ARG A 179 11.18 27.27 2.42
C ARG A 179 10.32 28.16 1.52
N ALA A 180 9.26 27.62 0.94
CA ALA A 180 8.35 28.34 0.07
C ALA A 180 7.65 29.49 0.80
N PHE A 181 7.23 29.25 2.06
CA PHE A 181 6.66 30.28 2.91
C PHE A 181 7.63 31.43 3.17
N CYS A 182 8.87 31.11 3.56
CA CYS A 182 9.92 32.11 3.75
C CYS A 182 10.19 32.89 2.46
N GLU A 183 10.19 32.22 1.30
CA GLU A 183 10.39 32.86 0.00
C GLU A 183 9.25 33.84 -0.32
N VAL A 184 7.99 33.48 -0.06
CA VAL A 184 6.85 34.40 -0.19
C VAL A 184 7.00 35.60 0.73
N ILE A 185 7.44 35.42 1.98
CA ILE A 185 7.65 36.55 2.91
C ILE A 185 8.77 37.46 2.40
N ILE A 186 9.93 36.89 2.05
CA ILE A 186 11.11 37.65 1.62
C ILE A 186 10.79 38.44 0.35
N VAL A 187 10.13 37.80 -0.62
CA VAL A 187 9.70 38.44 -1.85
C VAL A 187 8.57 39.45 -1.56
N GLY A 188 7.67 39.16 -0.63
CA GLY A 188 6.51 39.99 -0.27
C GLY A 188 6.82 41.25 0.53
N GLN A 189 7.99 41.38 1.15
CA GLN A 189 8.35 42.61 1.89
C GLN A 189 8.47 43.80 0.91
N LEU A 190 7.49 44.70 1.01
CA LEU A 190 7.07 45.68 0.00
C LEU A 190 8.02 46.84 -0.30
N ASP A 191 9.24 46.85 0.25
CA ASP A 191 10.17 47.96 0.08
C ASP A 191 11.35 47.55 -0.81
N ARG A 192 11.03 47.30 -2.09
CA ARG A 192 11.99 46.89 -3.13
C ARG A 192 12.80 48.05 -3.69
N ALA A 193 13.20 48.98 -2.81
CA ALA A 193 14.18 49.98 -3.18
C ALA A 193 15.45 49.27 -3.70
N PRO A 194 16.10 49.75 -4.78
CA PRO A 194 17.26 49.09 -5.38
C PRO A 194 18.37 48.78 -4.35
N GLY A 195 18.56 49.65 -3.36
CA GLY A 195 19.54 49.47 -2.28
C GLY A 195 19.22 48.35 -1.29
N LYS A 196 17.99 47.82 -1.27
CA LYS A 196 17.58 46.69 -0.42
C LYS A 196 17.60 45.35 -1.16
N LEU A 197 17.71 45.34 -2.49
CA LEU A 197 17.69 44.11 -3.31
C LEU A 197 18.80 43.12 -2.92
N LEU A 198 20.00 43.61 -2.63
CA LEU A 198 21.12 42.75 -2.23
C LEU A 198 20.80 41.95 -0.96
N LYS A 199 20.20 42.59 0.05
CA LYS A 199 19.78 41.94 1.30
C LYS A 199 18.66 40.92 1.09
N ILE A 200 17.76 41.19 0.15
CA ILE A 200 16.70 40.26 -0.25
C ILE A 200 17.32 38.99 -0.88
N TYR A 201 18.26 39.15 -1.80
CA TYR A 201 18.96 38.01 -2.42
C TYR A 201 19.80 37.23 -1.40
N GLU A 202 20.50 37.91 -0.49
CA GLU A 202 21.26 37.26 0.59
C GLU A 202 20.35 36.43 1.51
N ALA A 203 19.19 36.98 1.90
CA ALA A 203 18.21 36.25 2.69
C ALA A 203 17.64 35.03 1.94
N GLN A 204 17.38 35.17 0.64
CA GLN A 204 16.98 34.05 -0.22
C GLN A 204 18.06 32.97 -0.29
N ASP A 205 19.33 33.34 -0.44
CA ASP A 205 20.45 32.39 -0.51
C ASP A 205 20.61 31.58 0.77
N VAL A 206 20.53 32.25 1.93
CA VAL A 206 20.62 31.59 3.25
C VAL A 206 19.44 30.64 3.44
N CYS A 207 18.22 31.10 3.14
CA CYS A 207 17.01 30.28 3.25
C CYS A 207 17.08 29.07 2.32
N TYR A 208 17.45 29.27 1.06
CA TYR A 208 17.60 28.19 0.08
C TYR A 208 18.62 27.16 0.56
N THR A 209 19.79 27.60 1.02
CA THR A 209 20.87 26.69 1.44
C THR A 209 20.48 25.87 2.67
N LEU A 210 19.90 26.52 3.68
CA LEU A 210 19.49 25.85 4.93
C LEU A 210 18.46 24.76 4.65
N PHE A 211 17.38 25.09 3.95
CA PHE A 211 16.31 24.14 3.69
C PHE A 211 16.65 23.13 2.60
N SER A 212 17.50 23.47 1.63
CA SER A 212 17.96 22.51 0.62
C SER A 212 18.85 21.43 1.23
N PHE A 213 19.68 21.77 2.21
CA PHE A 213 20.48 20.76 2.92
C PHE A 213 19.60 19.76 3.66
N LEU A 214 18.62 20.26 4.44
CA LEU A 214 17.66 19.41 5.14
C LEU A 214 16.82 18.58 4.17
N PHE A 215 16.34 19.20 3.09
CA PHE A 215 15.59 18.52 2.04
C PHE A 215 16.39 17.38 1.41
N VAL A 216 17.63 17.62 1.01
CA VAL A 216 18.50 16.60 0.41
C VAL A 216 18.74 15.46 1.41
N PHE A 217 18.92 15.77 2.68
CA PHE A 217 19.05 14.74 3.72
C PHE A 217 17.80 13.85 3.81
N PHE A 218 16.61 14.44 3.91
CA PHE A 218 15.36 13.68 3.99
C PHE A 218 15.09 12.87 2.72
N ILE A 219 15.33 13.43 1.54
CA ILE A 219 15.17 12.71 0.26
C ILE A 219 16.20 11.58 0.12
N ALA A 220 17.45 11.79 0.52
CA ALA A 220 18.44 10.71 0.51
C ALA A 220 18.01 9.54 1.42
N CYS A 221 17.37 9.84 2.55
CA CYS A 221 16.79 8.84 3.44
C CYS A 221 15.48 8.22 2.92
N SER A 222 14.78 8.85 1.96
CA SER A 222 13.57 8.29 1.36
C SER A 222 13.83 7.41 0.14
N ILE A 223 15.03 7.44 -0.42
CA ILE A 223 15.38 6.60 -1.58
C ILE A 223 15.79 5.21 -1.08
N PRO A 224 15.18 4.12 -1.58
CA PRO A 224 15.56 2.77 -1.18
C PRO A 224 17.02 2.49 -1.52
N SER A 225 17.78 1.98 -0.54
CA SER A 225 19.22 1.77 -0.63
C SER A 225 19.63 0.56 -1.48
N SER A 226 18.70 -0.30 -1.89
CA SER A 226 18.98 -1.51 -2.66
C SER A 226 18.09 -1.68 -3.89
N LEU A 227 18.59 -1.29 -5.06
CA LEU A 227 17.92 -1.48 -6.34
C LEU A 227 17.70 -2.97 -6.71
N GLU A 228 18.48 -3.91 -6.14
CA GLU A 228 18.55 -5.31 -6.58
C GLU A 228 17.76 -6.32 -5.73
N ARG A 229 17.30 -5.95 -4.53
CA ARG A 229 16.56 -6.87 -3.63
C ARG A 229 15.11 -6.51 -3.39
N ASP A 230 14.72 -5.31 -3.81
CA ASP A 230 13.43 -4.76 -3.41
C ASP A 230 12.42 -5.06 -4.51
N SER A 231 11.77 -6.23 -4.37
CA SER A 231 10.57 -6.52 -5.15
C SER A 231 9.58 -5.38 -4.90
N ASP A 232 9.03 -4.82 -5.99
CA ASP A 232 7.95 -3.83 -5.90
C ASP A 232 6.87 -4.40 -4.96
N PRO A 233 6.36 -3.66 -3.95
CA PRO A 233 5.28 -4.13 -3.09
C PRO A 233 4.13 -4.74 -3.90
N TRP A 234 3.83 -4.21 -5.08
CA TRP A 234 2.81 -4.74 -5.97
C TRP A 234 3.18 -6.12 -6.56
N GLU A 235 4.45 -6.32 -6.89
CA GLU A 235 4.95 -7.61 -7.38
C GLU A 235 5.01 -8.63 -6.24
N LEU A 236 5.42 -8.21 -5.05
CA LEU A 236 5.46 -9.04 -3.85
C LEU A 236 4.04 -9.45 -3.44
N GLU A 237 3.08 -8.53 -3.48
CA GLU A 237 1.65 -8.76 -3.24
C GLU A 237 1.07 -9.76 -4.24
N SER A 238 1.38 -9.60 -5.54
CA SER A 238 0.96 -10.55 -6.56
C SER A 238 1.54 -11.95 -6.34
N LYS A 239 2.82 -12.04 -5.94
CA LYS A 239 3.48 -13.33 -5.65
C LYS A 239 2.88 -14.02 -4.43
N ILE A 240 2.63 -13.28 -3.35
CA ILE A 240 2.04 -13.82 -2.12
C ILE A 240 0.60 -14.27 -2.40
N SER A 241 -0.19 -13.48 -3.12
CA SER A 241 -1.56 -13.84 -3.50
C SER A 241 -1.61 -15.11 -4.35
N ALA A 242 -0.69 -15.26 -5.31
CA ALA A 242 -0.59 -16.47 -6.13
C ALA A 242 -0.22 -17.70 -5.28
N ARG A 243 0.67 -17.55 -4.29
CA ARG A 243 1.03 -18.64 -3.36
C ARG A 243 -0.15 -19.05 -2.48
N LEU A 244 -0.85 -18.08 -1.88
CA LEU A 244 -2.03 -18.34 -1.05
C LEU A 244 -3.16 -19.02 -1.83
N ALA A 245 -3.40 -18.60 -3.08
CA ALA A 245 -4.38 -19.24 -3.94
C ALA A 245 -4.02 -20.70 -4.25
N GLU A 246 -2.73 -20.99 -4.46
CA GLU A 246 -2.25 -22.35 -4.69
C GLU A 246 -2.32 -23.20 -3.41
N GLU A 247 -1.95 -22.65 -2.26
CA GLU A 247 -2.10 -23.34 -0.96
C GLU A 247 -3.56 -23.67 -0.68
N GLN A 248 -4.48 -22.75 -0.97
CA GLN A 248 -5.92 -22.98 -0.83
C GLN A 248 -6.40 -24.07 -1.79
N ARG A 249 -5.95 -24.05 -3.05
CA ARG A 249 -6.25 -25.09 -4.04
C ARG A 249 -5.78 -26.47 -3.57
N VAL A 250 -4.57 -26.57 -3.05
CA VAL A 250 -4.00 -27.82 -2.52
C VAL A 250 -4.75 -28.30 -1.27
N ALA A 251 -5.14 -27.38 -0.38
CA ALA A 251 -5.94 -27.71 0.79
C ALA A 251 -7.34 -28.23 0.40
N ASP A 252 -7.99 -27.60 -0.58
CA ASP A 252 -9.28 -28.04 -1.11
C ASP A 252 -9.19 -29.42 -1.77
N GLU A 253 -8.12 -29.68 -2.55
CA GLU A 253 -7.84 -31.00 -3.13
C GLU A 253 -7.61 -32.06 -2.04
N ALA A 254 -6.82 -31.75 -1.01
CA ALA A 254 -6.57 -32.64 0.10
C ALA A 254 -7.86 -32.97 0.87
N LEU A 255 -8.70 -31.96 1.14
CA LEU A 255 -10.01 -32.14 1.76
C LEU A 255 -10.91 -33.02 0.90
N GLN A 256 -10.94 -32.79 -0.41
CA GLN A 256 -11.74 -33.60 -1.33
C GLN A 256 -11.28 -35.07 -1.34
N VAL A 257 -9.97 -35.33 -1.28
CA VAL A 257 -9.42 -36.68 -1.16
C VAL A 257 -9.81 -37.32 0.18
N THR A 258 -9.72 -36.58 1.29
CA THR A 258 -10.15 -37.08 2.61
C THR A 258 -11.64 -37.42 2.63
N LEU A 259 -12.50 -36.54 2.08
CA LEU A 259 -13.93 -36.77 1.95
C LEU A 259 -14.23 -38.01 1.09
N GLN A 260 -13.55 -38.14 -0.05
CA GLN A 260 -13.71 -39.28 -0.95
C GLN A 260 -13.28 -40.59 -0.28
N ASN A 261 -12.16 -40.60 0.44
CA ASN A 261 -11.69 -41.78 1.18
C ASN A 261 -12.69 -42.18 2.27
N SER A 262 -13.21 -41.21 3.04
CA SER A 262 -14.25 -41.47 4.04
C SER A 262 -15.52 -42.04 3.41
N LEU A 263 -15.90 -41.56 2.22
CA LEU A 263 -17.06 -42.07 1.50
C LEU A 263 -16.81 -43.47 0.90
N ASN A 264 -15.58 -43.78 0.50
CA ASN A 264 -15.19 -45.10 -0.02
C ASN A 264 -15.13 -46.17 1.07
N GLU A 265 -14.75 -45.80 2.30
CA GLU A 265 -14.74 -46.70 3.47
C GLU A 265 -16.13 -46.86 4.11
N TRP A 266 -17.05 -45.94 3.80
CA TRP A 266 -18.39 -45.94 4.37
C TRP A 266 -19.19 -47.24 4.16
N PRO A 267 -19.15 -47.92 2.99
CA PRO A 267 -19.90 -49.17 2.80
C PRO A 267 -19.51 -50.27 3.79
N GLU A 268 -18.22 -50.45 4.06
CA GLU A 268 -17.75 -51.46 5.02
C GLU A 268 -18.10 -51.08 6.46
N GLN A 269 -18.00 -49.80 6.80
CA GLN A 269 -18.39 -49.29 8.12
C GLN A 269 -19.90 -49.40 8.34
N ALA A 270 -20.71 -49.08 7.33
CA ALA A 270 -22.16 -49.17 7.37
C ALA A 270 -22.63 -50.61 7.55
N ASP A 271 -22.03 -51.57 6.82
CA ASP A 271 -22.32 -53.00 6.99
C ASP A 271 -21.95 -53.52 8.39
N LYS A 272 -20.79 -53.10 8.92
CA LYS A 272 -20.36 -53.46 10.28
C LYS A 272 -21.32 -52.91 11.33
N LEU A 273 -21.64 -51.61 11.26
CA LEU A 273 -22.59 -50.96 12.18
C LEU A 273 -23.98 -51.58 12.07
N PHE A 274 -24.43 -51.89 10.86
CA PHE A 274 -25.69 -52.58 10.62
C PHE A 274 -25.72 -53.96 11.30
N LYS A 275 -24.68 -54.77 11.15
CA LYS A 275 -24.56 -56.07 11.83
C LYS A 275 -24.54 -55.96 13.35
N GLU A 276 -23.78 -55.01 13.90
CA GLU A 276 -23.71 -54.76 15.35
C GLU A 276 -25.08 -54.34 15.92
N ARG A 277 -25.79 -53.43 15.24
CA ARG A 277 -27.12 -52.99 15.64
C ARG A 277 -28.15 -54.11 15.50
N LEU A 278 -28.09 -54.89 14.41
CA LEU A 278 -28.96 -56.04 14.20
C LEU A 278 -28.77 -57.09 15.31
N ALA A 279 -27.52 -57.40 15.69
CA ALA A 279 -27.22 -58.30 16.79
C ALA A 279 -27.76 -57.78 18.13
N THR A 280 -27.56 -56.49 18.41
CA THR A 280 -28.05 -55.84 19.65
C THR A 280 -29.58 -55.92 19.76
N VAL A 281 -30.31 -55.63 18.68
CA VAL A 281 -31.77 -55.72 18.67
C VAL A 281 -32.24 -57.16 18.80
N THR A 282 -31.51 -58.13 18.23
CA THR A 282 -31.82 -59.57 18.31
C THR A 282 -31.56 -60.15 19.71
N GLU A 283 -30.49 -59.75 20.40
CA GLU A 283 -30.12 -60.22 21.75
C GLU A 283 -31.01 -59.63 22.85
N SER A 284 -31.67 -58.49 22.61
CA SER A 284 -32.51 -57.79 23.59
C SER A 284 -33.83 -58.50 23.99
N GLY A 285 -34.06 -59.73 23.52
CA GLY A 285 -35.00 -60.66 24.16
C GLY A 285 -36.45 -60.65 23.66
N THR A 286 -36.80 -59.91 22.62
CA THR A 286 -38.11 -60.06 21.96
C THR A 286 -38.08 -61.26 21.01
N LYS A 287 -38.94 -62.27 21.23
CA LYS A 287 -39.13 -63.47 20.38
C LYS A 287 -39.70 -63.16 18.97
N SER A 288 -39.44 -61.98 18.43
CA SER A 288 -39.93 -61.47 17.16
C SER A 288 -38.75 -60.92 16.38
N ALA A 289 -38.65 -61.29 15.10
CA ALA A 289 -37.54 -60.89 14.25
C ALA A 289 -37.37 -59.36 14.21
N PRO A 290 -36.12 -58.84 14.26
CA PRO A 290 -35.87 -57.42 14.12
C PRO A 290 -36.37 -56.94 12.76
N VAL A 291 -37.20 -55.90 12.75
CA VAL A 291 -37.62 -55.26 11.50
C VAL A 291 -36.42 -54.46 10.99
N VAL A 292 -35.83 -54.90 9.88
CA VAL A 292 -34.63 -54.31 9.29
C VAL A 292 -34.77 -52.79 9.05
N SER A 293 -35.98 -52.32 8.72
CA SER A 293 -36.25 -50.89 8.56
C SER A 293 -35.96 -50.07 9.82
N VAL A 294 -36.23 -50.62 11.01
CA VAL A 294 -35.98 -49.93 12.30
C VAL A 294 -34.48 -49.77 12.54
N VAL A 295 -33.67 -50.77 12.18
CA VAL A 295 -32.20 -50.68 12.31
C VAL A 295 -31.62 -49.65 11.33
N LEU A 296 -32.16 -49.59 10.11
CA LEU A 296 -31.75 -48.61 9.10
C LEU A 296 -32.13 -47.17 9.47
N ASP A 297 -33.31 -46.97 10.07
CA ASP A 297 -33.74 -45.64 10.52
C ASP A 297 -32.87 -45.13 11.67
N ILE A 298 -32.51 -45.99 12.63
CA ILE A 298 -31.55 -45.64 13.71
C ILE A 298 -30.19 -45.24 13.14
N LEU A 299 -29.70 -45.93 12.10
CA LEU A 299 -28.44 -45.58 11.44
C LEU A 299 -28.52 -44.26 10.67
N ARG A 300 -29.66 -43.95 10.03
CA ARG A 300 -29.88 -42.65 9.35
C ARG A 300 -29.84 -41.50 10.34
N ASP A 301 -30.52 -41.65 11.48
CA ASP A 301 -30.54 -40.64 12.54
C ASP A 301 -29.14 -40.41 13.12
N GLN A 302 -28.35 -41.48 13.30
CA GLN A 302 -26.97 -41.40 13.76
C GLN A 302 -26.07 -40.65 12.75
N VAL A 303 -26.19 -40.94 11.45
CA VAL A 303 -25.44 -40.25 10.38
C VAL A 303 -25.80 -38.76 10.30
N GLN A 304 -27.06 -38.40 10.51
CA GLN A 304 -27.51 -37.01 10.54
C GLN A 304 -27.01 -36.24 11.76
N GLN A 305 -26.81 -36.91 12.91
CA GLN A 305 -26.32 -36.29 14.13
C GLN A 305 -24.78 -36.15 14.18
N GLU A 306 -24.05 -37.06 13.55
CA GLU A 306 -22.57 -37.08 13.59
C GLU A 306 -21.91 -36.17 12.54
N GLY A 307 -22.65 -35.75 11.49
CA GLY A 307 -22.06 -35.06 10.36
C GLY A 307 -22.10 -33.53 10.45
N SER A 308 -20.93 -32.90 10.45
CA SER A 308 -20.76 -31.45 10.28
C SER A 308 -20.63 -31.00 8.82
N ASP A 309 -20.34 -31.92 7.90
CA ASP A 309 -20.24 -31.66 6.44
C ASP A 309 -21.45 -32.25 5.70
N GLU A 310 -22.27 -31.35 5.13
CA GLU A 310 -23.52 -31.66 4.44
C GLU A 310 -23.34 -32.60 3.24
N ARG A 311 -22.21 -32.50 2.53
CA ARG A 311 -21.93 -33.36 1.36
C ARG A 311 -21.61 -34.80 1.78
N LEU A 312 -20.87 -34.95 2.88
CA LEU A 312 -20.53 -36.26 3.42
C LEU A 312 -21.77 -36.94 4.01
N VAL A 313 -22.61 -36.19 4.73
CA VAL A 313 -23.90 -36.68 5.26
C VAL A 313 -24.79 -37.18 4.12
N GLN A 314 -24.95 -36.38 3.06
CA GLN A 314 -25.77 -36.77 1.92
C GLN A 314 -25.27 -38.05 1.25
N GLY A 315 -23.96 -38.15 0.99
CA GLY A 315 -23.37 -39.35 0.38
C GLY A 315 -23.54 -40.62 1.23
N LYS A 316 -23.44 -40.48 2.56
CA LYS A 316 -23.67 -41.58 3.51
C LYS A 316 -25.15 -42.02 3.55
N LEU A 317 -26.08 -41.06 3.52
CA LEU A 317 -27.53 -41.32 3.48
C LEU A 317 -27.98 -41.97 2.17
N ASP A 318 -27.41 -41.55 1.04
CA ASP A 318 -27.68 -42.17 -0.27
C ASP A 318 -27.23 -43.63 -0.30
N HIS A 319 -26.14 -43.98 0.41
CA HIS A 319 -25.70 -45.36 0.55
C HIS A 319 -26.65 -46.19 1.44
N LEU A 320 -27.08 -45.66 2.58
CA LEU A 320 -28.08 -46.32 3.45
C LEU A 320 -29.42 -46.52 2.72
N THR A 321 -29.78 -45.61 1.83
CA THR A 321 -31.00 -45.73 1.00
C THR A 321 -30.89 -46.87 -0.02
N ARG A 322 -29.73 -47.03 -0.67
CA ARG A 322 -29.46 -48.17 -1.56
C ARG A 322 -29.45 -49.49 -0.79
N MET A 323 -28.79 -49.52 0.37
CA MET A 323 -28.79 -50.70 1.25
C MET A 323 -30.21 -51.08 1.70
N ALA A 324 -31.08 -50.10 1.97
CA ALA A 324 -32.49 -50.35 2.29
C ALA A 324 -33.27 -50.99 1.12
N GLN A 325 -32.97 -50.58 -0.12
CA GLN A 325 -33.59 -51.14 -1.33
C GLN A 325 -33.13 -52.59 -1.56
N ASP A 326 -31.84 -52.87 -1.40
CA ASP A 326 -31.28 -54.21 -1.62
C ASP A 326 -31.78 -55.24 -0.58
N ILE A 327 -32.10 -54.78 0.63
CA ILE A 327 -32.57 -55.64 1.74
C ILE A 327 -34.11 -55.66 1.83
N GLN A 328 -34.83 -54.91 0.98
CA GLN A 328 -36.29 -54.85 1.01
C GLN A 328 -36.96 -56.21 0.76
N ASP A 329 -36.29 -57.10 0.02
CA ASP A 329 -36.75 -58.46 -0.31
C ASP A 329 -36.22 -59.55 0.66
N TRP A 330 -35.46 -59.17 1.69
CA TRP A 330 -34.93 -60.14 2.66
C TRP A 330 -36.01 -60.61 3.64
N VAL A 331 -36.35 -61.90 3.55
CA VAL A 331 -37.23 -62.57 4.51
C VAL A 331 -36.36 -63.30 5.54
N PRO A 332 -36.44 -62.99 6.85
CA PRO A 332 -35.64 -63.67 7.85
C PRO A 332 -36.01 -65.17 7.92
N VAL A 333 -35.02 -66.05 7.75
CA VAL A 333 -35.19 -67.51 7.82
C VAL A 333 -35.05 -67.97 9.27
N TYR A 334 -36.14 -68.47 9.85
CA TYR A 334 -36.17 -69.00 11.21
C TYR A 334 -35.55 -70.41 11.27
N LYS A 335 -34.48 -70.60 12.06
CA LYS A 335 -34.14 -71.93 12.58
C LYS A 335 -34.87 -72.12 13.91
N TRP A 336 -36.00 -72.82 13.86
CA TRP A 336 -36.73 -73.22 15.08
C TRP A 336 -36.10 -74.52 15.61
N ASP A 337 -35.27 -74.44 16.64
CA ASP A 337 -34.81 -75.62 17.38
C ASP A 337 -35.98 -76.14 18.23
N ARG A 338 -36.69 -77.14 17.70
CA ARG A 338 -37.81 -77.80 18.37
C ARG A 338 -37.25 -78.81 19.38
N ARG A 339 -36.95 -78.37 20.62
CA ARG A 339 -36.89 -79.30 21.76
C ARG A 339 -38.32 -79.62 22.19
N SER A 340 -38.70 -80.88 22.03
CA SER A 340 -39.97 -81.48 22.43
C SER A 340 -39.96 -81.75 23.94
N ASP A 341 -40.70 -80.93 24.69
CA ASP A 341 -41.15 -81.25 26.05
C ASP A 341 -42.63 -81.66 25.96
N ASP A 342 -42.91 -82.96 25.90
CA ASP A 342 -44.23 -83.54 26.21
C ASP A 342 -44.02 -84.49 27.39
N GLU A 343 -44.14 -83.95 28.60
CA GLU A 343 -44.34 -84.74 29.83
C GLU A 343 -45.47 -84.12 30.67
N ASN A 344 -46.48 -84.95 30.93
CA ASN A 344 -47.36 -84.96 32.09
C ASN A 344 -48.45 -83.88 32.25
N VAL A 345 -49.70 -84.26 31.91
CA VAL A 345 -50.87 -84.02 32.77
C VAL A 345 -51.74 -85.29 32.83
N ALA A 346 -51.72 -85.94 34.00
CA ALA A 346 -52.69 -86.93 34.49
C ALA A 346 -54.12 -86.32 34.56
N GLY A 347 -55.27 -87.00 34.60
CA GLY A 347 -55.66 -88.37 34.94
C GLY A 347 -57.13 -88.32 35.44
N GLY A 348 -57.88 -89.42 35.27
CA GLY A 348 -59.17 -89.77 35.94
C GLY A 348 -60.46 -89.20 35.33
N GLU A 349 -61.63 -89.86 35.37
CA GLU A 349 -62.08 -91.21 35.76
C GLU A 349 -63.58 -91.35 35.33
N GLU A 350 -64.19 -92.54 35.56
CA GLU A 350 -65.59 -92.98 35.35
C GLU A 350 -65.97 -93.50 33.93
N SER A 351 -66.49 -94.72 33.69
CA SER A 351 -66.94 -95.88 34.51
C SER A 351 -66.68 -97.18 33.75
#